data_AF-A0A399EQ20-F1
#
_entry.id   AF-A0A399EQ20-F1
#
_cell.length_a   1.000
_cell.length_b   1.000
_cell.length_c   1.000
_cell.angle_alpha   90.00
_cell.angle_beta   90.00
_cell.angle_gamma   90.00
#
_symmetry.space_group_name_H-M   'P 1'
#
loop_
_entity.id
_entity.type
_entity.pdbx_description
1 polymer ?
#
loop_
_entity_poly.entity_id
_entity_poly.type
_entity_poly.pdbx_seq_one_letter_code
_entity_poly.pdbx_strand_id
1 'polypeptide(L)'
;MRRKARELAFKVLFEYTNGGGDLEAAWSHATQDLEGDDETYGDPLDRESLDFARKLIEGYGREAAAVDGVLEATIEGWSFGQMAKTDLAILRLTAYEMLFEKTPHPPLIEVAVKIAKRYGGEDSGRFVNGVLARLLKRIEAGEVPTASR
;
A
#
# COMPACT_ATOMS: atom_id res chain seq x y z
N MET A 1 1.18 -16.47 0.39
CA MET A 1 0.03 -15.96 -0.39
C MET A 1 -0.11 -14.44 -0.28
N ARG A 2 -0.79 -13.86 0.73
CA ARG A 2 -1.11 -12.42 0.76
C ARG A 2 0.06 -11.42 0.78
N ARG A 3 1.26 -11.82 1.23
CA ARG A 3 2.45 -10.94 1.22
C ARG A 3 2.89 -10.60 -0.21
N LYS A 4 3.00 -11.60 -1.11
CA LYS A 4 3.40 -11.39 -2.51
C LYS A 4 2.36 -10.51 -3.23
N ALA A 5 1.07 -10.74 -2.97
CA ALA A 5 -0.02 -9.92 -3.50
C ALA A 5 0.08 -8.44 -3.08
N ARG A 6 0.37 -8.17 -1.81
CA ARG A 6 0.60 -6.79 -1.33
C ARG A 6 1.84 -6.16 -1.94
N GLU A 7 2.89 -6.93 -2.15
CA GLU A 7 4.10 -6.45 -2.81
C GLU A 7 3.84 -6.10 -4.29
N LEU A 8 3.00 -6.87 -5.00
CA LEU A 8 2.52 -6.50 -6.34
C LEU A 8 1.68 -5.22 -6.32
N ALA A 9 0.68 -5.14 -5.43
CA ALA A 9 -0.15 -3.95 -5.29
C ALA A 9 0.69 -2.70 -4.94
N PHE A 10 1.71 -2.85 -4.10
CA PHE A 10 2.65 -1.77 -3.82
C PHE A 10 3.36 -1.29 -5.09
N LYS A 11 3.87 -2.19 -5.93
CA LYS A 11 4.57 -1.82 -7.17
C LYS A 11 3.66 -1.03 -8.12
N VAL A 12 2.42 -1.48 -8.28
CA VAL A 12 1.41 -0.78 -9.08
C VAL A 12 1.18 0.63 -8.54
N LEU A 13 1.00 0.79 -7.23
CA LEU A 13 0.82 2.10 -6.62
C LEU A 13 2.07 2.97 -6.67
N PHE A 14 3.26 2.37 -6.59
CA PHE A 14 4.52 3.08 -6.74
C PHE A 14 4.65 3.68 -8.14
N GLU A 15 4.37 2.88 -9.17
CA GLU A 15 4.37 3.34 -10.56
C GLU A 15 3.34 4.46 -10.78
N TYR A 16 2.10 4.27 -10.31
CA TYR A 16 1.06 5.29 -10.33
C TYR A 16 1.51 6.59 -9.61
N THR A 17 2.13 6.46 -8.44
CA THR A 17 2.60 7.59 -7.62
C THR A 17 3.78 8.34 -8.26
N ASN A 18 4.57 7.66 -9.09
CA ASN A 18 5.71 8.22 -9.80
C ASN A 18 5.31 8.90 -11.12
N GLY A 19 4.39 8.28 -11.87
CA GLY A 19 3.97 8.76 -13.20
C GLY A 19 2.76 9.70 -13.21
N GLY A 20 1.97 9.77 -12.11
CA GLY A 20 0.74 10.56 -12.06
C GLY A 20 -0.32 10.10 -13.07
N GLY A 21 -0.24 8.84 -13.50
CA GLY A 21 -1.01 8.28 -14.61
C GLY A 21 -2.26 7.53 -14.19
N ASP A 22 -2.71 6.60 -15.04
CA ASP A 22 -3.86 5.73 -14.80
C ASP A 22 -3.46 4.48 -14.00
N LEU A 23 -4.22 4.12 -12.97
CA LEU A 23 -4.00 2.92 -12.17
C LEU A 23 -4.11 1.64 -13.02
N GLU A 24 -4.98 1.61 -14.03
CA GLU A 24 -5.13 0.45 -14.90
C GLU A 24 -3.91 0.26 -15.81
N ALA A 25 -3.32 1.36 -16.28
CA ALA A 25 -2.07 1.32 -17.03
C ALA A 25 -0.91 0.79 -16.16
N ALA A 26 -0.79 1.27 -14.93
CA ALA A 26 0.21 0.78 -13.98
C ALA A 26 -0.01 -0.69 -13.61
N TRP A 27 -1.27 -1.14 -13.47
CA TRP A 27 -1.61 -2.54 -13.28
C TRP A 27 -1.12 -3.39 -14.46
N SER A 28 -1.50 -3.01 -15.68
CA SER A 28 -1.15 -3.74 -16.90
C SER A 28 0.36 -3.86 -17.06
N HIS A 29 1.11 -2.79 -16.81
CA HIS A 29 2.56 -2.80 -16.87
C HIS A 29 3.19 -3.70 -15.79
N ALA A 30 2.71 -3.63 -14.55
CA ALA A 30 3.22 -4.46 -13.46
C ALA A 30 2.90 -5.95 -13.60
N THR A 31 1.87 -6.32 -14.38
CA THR A 31 1.45 -7.71 -14.58
C THR A 31 1.83 -8.28 -15.95
N GLN A 32 2.36 -7.49 -16.89
CA GLN A 32 2.69 -7.96 -18.24
C GLN A 32 3.67 -9.15 -18.23
N ASP A 33 4.65 -9.15 -17.32
CA ASP A 33 5.67 -10.18 -17.22
C ASP A 33 5.24 -11.37 -16.35
N LEU A 34 4.12 -11.26 -15.62
CA LEU A 34 3.55 -12.37 -14.83
C LEU A 34 2.82 -13.39 -15.70
N GLU A 35 2.50 -13.04 -16.94
CA GLU A 35 1.96 -13.96 -17.96
C GLU A 35 3.09 -14.74 -18.67
N GLY A 36 4.36 -14.34 -18.51
CA GLY A 36 5.53 -15.07 -18.97
C GLY A 36 6.12 -15.94 -17.86
N ASP A 37 6.74 -17.07 -18.22
CA ASP A 37 7.51 -17.96 -17.33
C ASP A 37 8.76 -17.25 -16.76
N ASP A 38 8.62 -16.10 -16.09
CA ASP A 38 9.74 -15.36 -15.51
C ASP A 38 10.00 -15.81 -14.06
N GLU A 39 11.06 -16.61 -13.90
CA GLU A 39 11.60 -17.10 -12.63
C GLU A 39 12.12 -15.99 -11.69
N THR A 40 12.14 -14.72 -12.12
CA THR A 40 12.68 -13.58 -11.37
C THR A 40 11.98 -13.35 -10.01
N TYR A 41 10.78 -13.91 -9.79
CA TYR A 41 10.04 -13.86 -8.51
C TYR A 41 9.75 -15.25 -7.87
N GLY A 42 10.55 -16.28 -8.15
CA GLY A 42 10.32 -17.63 -7.57
C GLY A 42 8.93 -18.19 -7.95
N ASP A 43 8.26 -18.91 -7.04
CA ASP A 43 6.93 -19.49 -7.34
C ASP A 43 5.96 -18.46 -7.95
N PRO A 44 5.28 -18.79 -9.06
CA PRO A 44 4.24 -17.95 -9.66
C PRO A 44 3.25 -17.46 -8.60
N LEU A 45 2.83 -16.20 -8.72
CA LEU A 45 1.67 -15.72 -7.96
C LEU A 45 0.47 -16.57 -8.37
N ASP A 46 -0.10 -17.31 -7.42
CA ASP A 46 -1.35 -18.02 -7.66
C ASP A 46 -2.47 -17.04 -8.02
N ARG A 47 -3.49 -17.55 -8.72
CA ARG A 47 -4.64 -16.77 -9.15
C ARG A 47 -5.32 -16.02 -8.00
N GLU A 48 -5.42 -16.65 -6.82
CA GLU A 48 -6.00 -16.03 -5.63
C GLU A 48 -5.20 -14.79 -5.18
N SER A 49 -3.86 -14.86 -5.22
CA SER A 49 -2.99 -13.75 -4.88
C SER A 49 -3.08 -12.61 -5.90
N LEU A 50 -3.23 -12.92 -7.19
CA LEU A 50 -3.46 -11.93 -8.24
C LEU A 50 -4.81 -11.23 -8.05
N ASP A 51 -5.88 -12.00 -7.84
CA ASP A 51 -7.22 -11.47 -7.59
C ASP A 51 -7.24 -10.58 -6.32
N PHE A 52 -6.52 -10.99 -5.27
CA PHE A 52 -6.38 -10.19 -4.07
C PHE A 52 -5.61 -8.89 -4.32
N ALA A 53 -4.50 -8.93 -5.06
CA ALA A 53 -3.76 -7.72 -5.42
C ALA A 53 -4.63 -6.76 -6.25
N ARG A 54 -5.38 -7.28 -7.23
CA ARG A 54 -6.32 -6.52 -8.06
C ARG A 54 -7.36 -5.83 -7.20
N LYS A 55 -7.98 -6.57 -6.28
CA LYS A 55 -8.97 -6.03 -5.33
C LYS A 55 -8.41 -4.83 -4.55
N LEU A 56 -7.17 -4.92 -4.06
CA LEU A 56 -6.54 -3.83 -3.32
C LEU A 56 -6.36 -2.57 -4.18
N ILE A 57 -5.94 -2.74 -5.44
CA ILE A 57 -5.72 -1.61 -6.36
C ILE A 57 -7.03 -0.93 -6.74
N GLU A 58 -8.04 -1.70 -7.13
CA GLU A 58 -9.35 -1.14 -7.47
C GLU A 58 -10.02 -0.50 -6.26
N GLY A 59 -9.85 -1.11 -5.09
CA GLY A 59 -10.30 -0.57 -3.82
C GLY A 59 -9.67 0.78 -3.51
N TYR A 60 -8.33 0.87 -3.55
CA TYR A 60 -7.63 2.14 -3.38
C TYR A 60 -8.09 3.17 -4.42
N GLY A 61 -8.23 2.79 -5.70
CA GLY A 61 -8.66 3.70 -6.75
C GLY A 61 -10.02 4.37 -6.47
N ARG A 62 -10.96 3.65 -5.87
CA ARG A 62 -12.27 4.21 -5.45
C ARG A 62 -12.17 5.14 -4.25
N GLU A 63 -11.29 4.82 -3.30
CA GLU A 63 -11.19 5.50 -2.00
C GLU A 63 -9.99 6.45 -1.89
N ALA A 64 -9.28 6.70 -3.00
CA ALA A 64 -7.98 7.37 -2.99
C ALA A 64 -8.02 8.74 -2.29
N ALA A 65 -9.06 9.53 -2.55
CA ALA A 65 -9.23 10.86 -1.94
C ALA A 65 -9.42 10.77 -0.41
N ALA A 66 -10.17 9.78 0.07
CA ALA A 66 -10.38 9.56 1.51
C ALA A 66 -9.09 9.09 2.19
N VAL A 67 -8.37 8.16 1.54
CA VAL A 67 -7.07 7.66 2.02
C VAL A 67 -6.05 8.80 2.10
N ASP A 68 -5.90 9.58 1.04
CA ASP A 68 -4.95 10.67 0.97
C ASP A 68 -5.27 11.75 2.02
N GLY A 69 -6.55 12.12 2.21
CA GLY A 69 -6.95 13.06 3.26
C GLY A 69 -6.66 12.58 4.69
N VAL A 70 -6.86 11.28 4.97
CA VAL A 70 -6.50 10.69 6.27
C VAL A 70 -4.99 10.70 6.49
N LEU A 71 -4.20 10.40 5.45
CA LEU A 71 -2.74 10.41 5.51
C LEU A 71 -2.19 11.82 5.69
N GLU A 72 -2.70 12.82 4.96
CA GLU A 72 -2.35 14.24 5.14
C GLU A 72 -2.60 14.72 6.57
N ALA A 73 -3.73 14.31 7.17
CA ALA A 73 -4.04 14.64 8.56
C ALA A 73 -3.20 13.84 9.59
N THR A 74 -2.57 12.73 9.18
CA THR A 74 -1.74 11.89 10.08
C THR A 74 -0.26 12.30 10.05
N ILE A 75 0.22 12.70 8.88
CA ILE A 75 1.61 13.06 8.63
C ILE A 75 1.83 14.53 8.99
N GLU A 76 2.60 14.77 10.04
CA GLU A 76 2.88 16.14 10.53
C GLU A 76 4.15 16.69 9.89
N GLY A 77 4.08 17.93 9.37
CA GLY A 77 5.26 18.68 8.93
C GLY A 77 5.84 18.28 7.57
N TRP A 78 5.20 17.35 6.84
CA TRP A 78 5.62 16.91 5.51
C TRP A 78 4.43 16.87 4.56
N SER A 79 4.62 17.42 3.36
CA SER A 79 3.69 17.21 2.25
C SER A 79 4.09 15.96 1.46
N PHE A 80 3.13 15.35 0.76
CA PHE A 80 3.38 14.18 -0.10
C PHE A 80 4.47 14.42 -1.15
N GLY A 81 4.61 15.65 -1.65
CA GLY A 81 5.64 16.01 -2.63
C GLY A 81 7.07 15.91 -2.10
N GLN A 82 7.26 15.95 -0.78
CA GLN A 82 8.56 15.87 -0.12
C GLN A 82 8.94 14.43 0.27
N MET A 83 8.01 13.49 0.15
CA MET A 83 8.19 12.11 0.58
C MET A 83 8.81 11.27 -0.53
N ALA A 84 9.59 10.26 -0.12
CA ALA A 84 10.01 9.21 -1.05
C ALA A 84 8.75 8.54 -1.64
N LYS A 85 8.72 8.40 -2.96
CA LYS A 85 7.59 7.81 -3.69
C LYS A 85 7.30 6.38 -3.20
N THR A 86 8.34 5.65 -2.82
CA THR A 86 8.29 4.33 -2.18
C THR A 86 7.45 4.38 -0.91
N ASP A 87 7.76 5.29 0.02
CA ASP A 87 7.07 5.39 1.31
C ASP A 87 5.62 5.82 1.12
N LEU A 88 5.38 6.79 0.24
CA LEU A 88 4.03 7.27 -0.05
C LEU A 88 3.14 6.15 -0.63
N ALA A 89 3.65 5.35 -1.56
CA ALA A 89 2.92 4.23 -2.13
C ALA A 89 2.59 3.15 -1.08
N ILE A 90 3.53 2.84 -0.19
CA ILE A 90 3.32 1.88 0.91
C ILE A 90 2.26 2.40 1.89
N LEU A 91 2.34 3.67 2.26
CA LEU A 91 1.40 4.30 3.18
C LEU A 91 -0.01 4.33 2.58
N ARG A 92 -0.15 4.69 1.30
CA ARG A 92 -1.44 4.68 0.58
C ARG A 92 -2.10 3.31 0.58
N LEU A 93 -1.35 2.27 0.19
CA LEU A 93 -1.87 0.90 0.17
C LEU A 93 -2.31 0.44 1.56
N THR A 94 -1.45 0.69 2.55
CA THR A 94 -1.66 0.18 3.91
C THR A 94 -2.79 0.93 4.60
N ALA A 95 -2.87 2.24 4.43
CA ALA A 95 -3.98 3.05 4.94
C ALA A 95 -5.31 2.64 4.29
N TYR A 96 -5.35 2.40 2.98
CA TYR A 96 -6.55 1.83 2.34
C TYR A 96 -7.01 0.55 3.04
N GLU A 97 -6.12 -0.43 3.20
CA GLU A 97 -6.47 -1.69 3.87
C GLU A 97 -6.91 -1.47 5.33
N MET A 98 -6.27 -0.57 6.07
CA MET A 98 -6.64 -0.29 7.46
C MET A 98 -8.03 0.33 7.59
N LEU A 99 -8.43 1.14 6.61
CA LEU A 99 -9.67 1.91 6.63
C LEU A 99 -10.85 1.14 6.04
N PHE A 100 -10.62 0.34 4.99
CA PHE A 100 -11.69 -0.22 4.15
C PHE A 100 -11.73 -1.74 4.11
N GLU A 101 -10.72 -2.44 4.62
CA GLU A 101 -10.66 -3.90 4.61
C GLU A 101 -10.67 -4.50 6.03
N LYS A 102 -11.17 -5.74 6.14
CA LYS A 102 -11.20 -6.49 7.41
C LYS A 102 -9.86 -7.17 7.70
N THR A 103 -8.74 -6.45 7.52
CA THR A 103 -7.38 -6.96 7.76
C THR A 103 -6.93 -6.58 9.18
N PRO A 104 -6.43 -7.52 10.00
CA PRO A 104 -5.83 -7.19 11.29
C PRO A 104 -4.67 -6.20 11.14
N HIS A 105 -4.73 -5.08 11.85
CA HIS A 105 -3.77 -3.98 11.67
C HIS A 105 -2.33 -4.33 12.05
N PRO A 106 -2.02 -5.00 13.18
CA PRO A 106 -0.63 -5.21 13.56
C PRO A 106 0.19 -6.05 12.55
N PRO A 107 -0.29 -7.21 12.05
CA PRO A 107 0.42 -7.94 11.00
C PRO A 107 0.53 -7.18 9.67
N LEU A 108 -0.48 -6.37 9.34
CA LEU A 108 -0.46 -5.54 8.14
C LEU A 108 0.65 -4.47 8.22
N ILE A 109 0.76 -3.79 9.36
CA ILE A 109 1.82 -2.79 9.60
C ILE A 109 3.20 -3.45 9.54
N GLU A 110 3.38 -4.62 10.14
CA GLU A 110 4.66 -5.35 10.07
C GLU A 110 5.06 -5.68 8.62
N VAL A 111 4.11 -6.07 7.78
CA VAL A 111 4.35 -6.32 6.34
C VAL A 111 4.73 -5.02 5.63
N ALA A 112 4.01 -3.92 5.87
CA ALA A 112 4.32 -2.61 5.28
C ALA A 112 5.74 -2.15 5.65
N VAL A 113 6.14 -2.30 6.91
CA VAL A 113 7.50 -1.95 7.38
C VAL A 113 8.56 -2.81 6.71
N LYS A 114 8.32 -4.12 6.53
CA LYS A 114 9.25 -5.01 5.81
C LYS A 114 9.42 -4.61 4.35
N ILE A 115 8.34 -4.21 3.69
CA ILE A 115 8.38 -3.70 2.30
C ILE A 115 9.16 -2.37 2.26
N ALA A 116 8.87 -1.45 3.17
CA ALA A 116 9.56 -0.16 3.25
C ALA A 116 11.08 -0.32 3.45
N LYS A 117 11.48 -1.23 4.36
CA LYS A 117 12.90 -1.57 4.54
C LYS A 117 13.55 -2.14 3.30
N ARG A 118 12.84 -3.00 2.57
CA ARG A 118 13.35 -3.63 1.35
C ARG A 118 13.61 -2.62 0.23
N TYR A 119 12.70 -1.66 0.04
CA TYR A 119 12.73 -0.75 -1.12
C TYR A 119 13.28 0.66 -0.81
N GLY A 120 13.31 1.07 0.47
CA GLY A 120 13.77 2.40 0.91
C GLY A 120 14.79 2.38 2.04
N GLY A 121 15.15 1.20 2.56
CA GLY A 121 16.12 1.06 3.65
C GLY A 121 15.53 1.29 5.05
N GLU A 122 16.40 1.28 6.06
CA GLU A 122 15.99 1.33 7.47
C GLU A 122 15.22 2.62 7.83
N ASP A 123 15.57 3.75 7.22
CA ASP A 123 14.91 5.04 7.48
C ASP A 123 13.45 5.04 7.01
N SER A 124 13.20 4.55 5.80
CA SER A 124 11.85 4.30 5.27
C SER A 124 11.06 3.35 6.18
N GLY A 125 11.69 2.28 6.65
CA GLY A 125 11.09 1.36 7.62
C GLY A 125 10.62 2.05 8.90
N ARG A 126 11.48 2.90 9.49
CA ARG A 126 11.16 3.66 10.71
C ARG A 126 10.06 4.69 10.47
N PHE A 127 10.13 5.41 9.35
CA PHE A 127 9.16 6.43 8.97
C PHE A 127 7.76 5.82 8.77
N VAL A 128 7.65 4.79 7.92
CA VAL A 128 6.38 4.09 7.65
C VAL A 128 5.78 3.53 8.94
N ASN A 129 6.60 2.90 9.80
CA ASN A 129 6.13 2.39 11.09
C ASN A 129 5.54 3.50 11.97
N GLY A 130 6.21 4.65 12.05
CA GLY A 130 5.76 5.79 12.85
C GLY A 130 4.41 6.35 12.39
N VAL A 131 4.25 6.55 11.07
CA VAL A 131 2.99 7.05 10.50
C VAL A 131 1.85 6.06 10.72
N LEU A 132 2.05 4.78 10.44
CA LEU A 132 1.00 3.76 10.59
C LEU A 132 0.63 3.51 12.05
N ALA A 133 1.58 3.56 12.97
CA ALA A 133 1.30 3.46 14.40
C ALA A 133 0.46 4.65 14.89
N ARG A 134 0.70 5.85 14.35
CA ARG A 134 -0.14 7.02 14.64
C ARG A 134 -1.54 6.87 14.04
N LEU A 135 -1.65 6.43 12.79
CA LEU A 135 -2.95 6.16 12.16
C LEU A 135 -3.77 5.13 12.97
N LEU A 136 -3.13 4.05 13.42
CA LEU A 136 -3.78 3.04 14.25
C LEU A 136 -4.38 3.64 15.52
N LYS A 137 -3.62 4.48 16.24
CA LYS A 137 -4.12 5.17 17.44
C LYS A 137 -5.33 6.05 17.15
N ARG A 138 -5.32 6.77 16.02
CA ARG A 138 -6.46 7.62 15.61
C ARG A 138 -7.71 6.78 15.31
N ILE A 139 -7.55 5.62 14.67
CA ILE A 139 -8.64 4.66 14.44
C ILE A 139 -9.18 4.12 15.77
N GLU A 140 -8.31 3.71 16.69
CA GLU A 140 -8.70 3.20 18.01
C GLU A 140 -9.38 4.26 18.88
N ALA A 141 -9.01 5.53 18.72
CA ALA A 141 -9.66 6.68 19.36
C ALA A 141 -10.99 7.09 18.70
N GLY A 142 -11.36 6.49 17.57
CA GLY A 142 -12.59 6.83 16.83
C GLY A 142 -12.52 8.14 16.05
N GLU A 143 -11.33 8.71 15.86
CA GLU A 143 -11.12 9.96 15.12
C GLU A 143 -11.19 9.77 13.60
N VAL A 144 -10.98 8.53 13.15
CA VAL A 144 -10.98 8.16 11.72
C VAL A 144 -12.01 7.05 11.52
N PRO A 145 -13.05 7.28 10.69
CA PRO A 145 -14.04 6.25 10.41
C PRO A 145 -13.40 5.10 9.62
N THR A 146 -13.80 3.88 9.94
CA THR A 146 -13.42 2.67 9.20
C THR A 146 -14.68 1.98 8.70
N ALA A 147 -14.58 1.23 7.60
CA ALA A 147 -15.67 0.37 7.14
C ALA A 147 -16.13 -0.50 8.32
N SER A 148 -17.40 -0.36 8.69
CA SER A 148 -17.94 -0.94 9.92
C SER A 148 -17.57 -2.42 10.04
N ARG A 149 -16.95 -2.77 11.18
CA ARG A 149 -16.48 -4.13 11.50
C ARG A 149 -17.59 -5.16 11.35
#